data_AF-A0A0S8HME0-F1
#
_entry.id   AF-A0A0S8HME0-F1
#
_cell.length_a   1.000
_cell.length_b   1.000
_cell.length_c   1.000
_cell.angle_alpha   90.00
_cell.angle_beta   90.00
_cell.angle_gamma   90.00
#
_symmetry.space_group_name_H-M   'P 1'
#
loop_
_entity.id
_entity.type
_entity.pdbx_description
1 polymer ?
#
loop_
_entity_poly.entity_id
_entity_poly.type
_entity_poly.pdbx_seq_one_letter_code
_entity_poly.pdbx_strand_id
1 'polypeptide(L)'
;MQDSRTIPQHQTPIGDWLRAFPPRRWQLLLAAACLAGVYLAGVSAKWWPTPDSAMLMGLGRSLAEGKGYRFNGQTNVHVTPGVPLALAGLRILLGPADWAPNLLLALCGLGAVAMAYLVTARLSDRRLALAVALCTGLSYVFFHNAHRVLTDIPFTLL
;
A
#
# COMPACT_ATOMS: atom_id res chain seq x y z
N MET A 1 0.44 54.51 13.34
CA MET A 1 1.70 54.20 12.63
C MET A 1 2.39 53.14 13.47
N GLN A 2 2.12 51.86 13.17
CA GLN A 2 2.40 50.73 14.06
C GLN A 2 3.37 49.78 13.35
N ASP A 3 4.55 49.65 13.95
CA ASP A 3 5.76 49.05 13.42
C ASP A 3 5.61 47.53 13.31
N SER A 4 5.57 47.03 12.08
CA SER A 4 5.46 45.61 11.74
C SER A 4 6.80 44.92 11.98
N ARG A 5 6.96 44.35 13.18
CA ARG A 5 8.10 43.51 13.57
C ARG A 5 8.24 42.34 12.61
N THR A 6 9.27 42.39 11.77
CA THR A 6 9.78 41.27 10.98
C THR A 6 10.26 40.18 11.92
N ILE A 7 9.51 39.08 12.04
CA ILE A 7 9.99 37.86 12.71
C ILE A 7 11.12 37.30 11.83
N PRO A 8 12.37 37.19 12.34
CA PRO A 8 13.45 36.58 11.57
C PRO A 8 13.11 35.11 11.34
N GLN A 9 13.03 34.71 10.07
CA GLN A 9 12.91 33.30 9.70
C GLN A 9 14.18 32.58 10.14
N HIS A 10 14.12 31.91 11.29
CA HIS A 10 15.20 31.08 11.77
C HIS A 10 15.29 29.84 10.88
N GLN A 11 16.10 29.94 9.82
CA GLN A 11 16.50 28.79 9.01
C GLN A 11 17.30 27.86 9.92
N THR A 12 16.70 26.74 10.34
CA THR A 12 17.40 25.75 11.16
C THR A 12 18.37 24.96 10.27
N PRO A 13 19.66 24.86 10.64
CA PRO A 13 20.70 24.20 9.83
C PRO A 13 20.56 22.67 9.74
N ILE A 14 19.50 22.09 10.32
CA ILE A 14 19.35 20.64 10.54
C ILE A 14 19.03 19.86 9.24
N GLY A 15 18.76 20.53 8.11
CA GLY A 15 18.40 19.87 6.83
C GLY A 15 19.43 19.96 5.70
N ASP A 16 20.42 20.86 5.76
CA ASP A 16 21.22 21.21 4.57
C ASP A 16 22.18 20.10 4.15
N TRP A 17 22.68 19.29 5.08
CA TRP A 17 23.53 18.13 4.78
C TRP A 17 22.79 17.01 4.04
N LEU A 18 21.46 16.89 4.22
CA LEU A 18 20.64 15.95 3.44
C LEU A 18 20.48 16.41 2.00
N ARG A 19 20.50 17.72 1.73
CA ARG A 19 20.39 18.30 0.39
C ARG A 19 21.65 18.20 -0.43
N ALA A 20 22.81 18.18 0.23
CA ALA A 20 24.12 18.24 -0.43
C ALA A 20 24.38 17.09 -1.43
N PHE A 21 23.62 15.99 -1.38
CA PHE A 21 23.93 14.79 -2.16
C PHE A 21 22.67 13.97 -2.52
N PRO A 22 21.81 14.41 -3.45
CA PRO A 22 20.60 13.68 -3.82
C PRO A 22 20.89 12.20 -4.18
N PRO A 23 19.98 11.27 -3.85
CA PRO A 23 20.19 9.86 -4.14
C PRO A 23 20.35 9.66 -5.65
N ARG A 24 21.36 8.89 -6.04
CA ARG A 24 21.61 8.56 -7.45
C ARG A 24 20.50 7.65 -7.95
N ARG A 25 20.17 7.71 -9.25
CA ARG A 25 19.09 6.91 -9.84
C ARG A 25 19.21 5.41 -9.54
N TRP A 26 20.43 4.86 -9.57
CA TRP A 26 20.66 3.45 -9.25
C TRP A 26 20.33 3.09 -7.80
N GLN A 27 20.51 4.02 -6.84
CA GLN A 27 20.16 3.79 -5.43
C GLN A 27 18.64 3.70 -5.26
N LEU A 28 17.89 4.52 -5.99
CA LEU A 28 16.43 4.45 -6.02
C LEU A 28 15.95 3.13 -6.63
N LEU A 29 16.55 2.70 -7.74
CA LEU A 29 16.23 1.43 -8.38
C LEU A 29 16.56 0.25 -7.48
N LEU A 30 17.71 0.28 -6.80
CA LEU A 30 18.10 -0.75 -5.84
C LEU A 30 17.13 -0.83 -4.66
N ALA A 31 16.77 0.32 -4.07
CA ALA A 31 15.80 0.38 -2.97
C ALA A 31 14.43 -0.15 -3.40
N ALA A 32 13.94 0.25 -4.57
CA ALA A 32 12.69 -0.25 -5.14
C ALA A 32 12.76 -1.76 -5.41
N ALA A 33 13.85 -2.26 -5.96
CA ALA A 33 14.06 -3.68 -6.22
C ALA A 33 14.12 -4.50 -4.92
N CYS A 34 14.80 -4.00 -3.89
CA CYS A 34 14.85 -4.66 -2.58
C CYS A 34 13.47 -4.71 -1.93
N LEU A 35 12.72 -3.60 -1.92
CA LEU A 35 11.34 -3.58 -1.40
C LEU A 35 10.45 -4.55 -2.17
N ALA A 36 10.49 -4.49 -3.50
CA ALA A 36 9.74 -5.42 -4.34
C ALA A 36 10.11 -6.88 -4.04
N GLY A 37 11.40 -7.18 -3.91
CA GLY A 37 11.89 -8.53 -3.56
C GLY A 37 11.34 -9.02 -2.23
N VAL A 38 11.36 -8.19 -1.18
CA VAL A 38 10.83 -8.53 0.15
C VAL A 38 9.32 -8.77 0.11
N TYR A 39 8.56 -7.93 -0.61
CA TYR A 39 7.10 -8.07 -0.73
C TYR A 39 6.73 -9.30 -1.55
N LEU A 40 7.39 -9.53 -2.68
CA LEU A 40 7.13 -10.70 -3.50
C LEU A 40 7.51 -12.00 -2.79
N ALA A 41 8.56 -12.01 -1.97
CA ALA A 41 8.91 -13.16 -1.14
C ALA A 41 7.88 -13.43 -0.02
N GLY A 42 7.12 -12.42 0.41
CA GLY A 42 6.03 -12.56 1.39
C GLY A 42 4.74 -13.12 0.79
N VAL A 43 4.59 -13.12 -0.53
CA VAL A 43 3.41 -13.68 -1.20
C VAL A 43 3.37 -15.19 -0.99
N SER A 44 2.29 -15.64 -0.35
CA SER A 44 2.07 -17.06 -0.09
C SER A 44 0.64 -17.47 -0.45
N ALA A 45 0.42 -18.77 -0.65
CA ALA A 45 -0.92 -19.33 -0.78
C ALA A 45 -1.64 -19.46 0.57
N LYS A 46 -0.97 -19.10 1.67
CA LYS A 46 -1.58 -19.13 3.00
C LYS A 46 -2.34 -17.83 3.20
N TRP A 47 -3.64 -17.97 3.41
CA TRP A 47 -4.51 -16.87 3.78
C TRP A 47 -4.83 -16.94 5.27
N TRP A 48 -4.84 -15.79 5.93
CA TRP A 48 -5.22 -15.69 7.34
C TRP A 48 -6.73 -15.47 7.46
N PRO A 49 -7.48 -16.44 8.04
CA PRO A 49 -8.93 -16.38 8.14
C PRO A 49 -9.35 -15.48 9.31
N THR A 50 -9.41 -14.17 9.05
CA THR A 50 -10.10 -13.22 9.92
C THR A 50 -11.53 -12.99 9.43
N PRO A 51 -12.47 -12.56 10.29
CA PRO A 51 -13.85 -12.30 9.88
C PRO A 51 -13.96 -11.39 8.64
N ASP A 52 -13.19 -10.29 8.62
CA ASP A 52 -13.21 -9.33 7.51
C ASP A 52 -12.65 -9.91 6.22
N SER A 53 -11.51 -10.61 6.31
CA SER A 53 -10.90 -11.24 5.16
C SER A 53 -11.77 -12.36 4.58
N ALA A 54 -12.48 -13.10 5.44
CA ALA A 54 -13.39 -14.17 5.04
C ALA A 54 -14.60 -13.60 4.31
N MET A 55 -15.10 -12.46 4.80
CA MET A 55 -16.19 -11.73 4.15
C MET A 55 -15.79 -11.20 2.78
N LEU A 56 -14.62 -10.56 2.65
CA LEU A 56 -14.10 -10.06 1.37
C LEU A 56 -13.89 -11.19 0.35
N MET A 57 -13.25 -12.29 0.76
CA MET A 57 -13.06 -13.45 -0.11
C MET A 57 -14.38 -14.11 -0.50
N GLY A 58 -15.31 -14.24 0.45
CA GLY A 58 -16.63 -14.81 0.20
C GLY A 58 -17.45 -13.98 -0.79
N LEU A 59 -17.42 -12.65 -0.66
CA LEU A 59 -18.05 -11.72 -1.60
C LEU A 59 -17.43 -11.81 -2.99
N GLY A 60 -16.09 -11.81 -3.08
CA GLY A 60 -15.39 -11.98 -4.36
C GLY A 60 -15.72 -13.32 -5.03
N ARG A 61 -15.80 -14.40 -4.25
CA ARG A 61 -16.24 -15.72 -4.74
C ARG A 61 -17.69 -15.70 -5.25
N SER A 62 -18.60 -15.10 -4.49
CA SER A 62 -20.02 -15.01 -4.83
C SER A 62 -20.24 -14.24 -6.14
N LEU A 63 -19.50 -13.14 -6.32
CA LEU A 63 -19.46 -12.36 -7.55
C LEU A 63 -18.92 -13.18 -8.72
N ALA A 64 -17.78 -13.86 -8.55
CA ALA A 64 -17.19 -14.70 -9.59
C ALA A 64 -18.09 -15.87 -10.02
N GLU A 65 -18.91 -16.40 -9.10
CA GLU A 65 -19.88 -17.46 -9.35
C GLU A 65 -21.23 -16.94 -9.90
N GLY A 66 -21.39 -15.64 -10.12
CA GLY A 66 -22.63 -15.05 -10.64
C GLY A 66 -23.79 -15.02 -9.63
N LYS A 67 -23.51 -15.22 -8.33
CA LYS A 67 -24.52 -15.24 -7.25
C LYS A 67 -24.89 -13.84 -6.73
N GLY A 68 -24.27 -12.80 -7.29
CA GLY A 68 -24.41 -11.42 -6.86
C GLY A 68 -23.57 -11.09 -5.62
N TYR A 69 -23.81 -9.91 -5.05
CA TYR A 69 -23.05 -9.40 -3.90
C TYR A 69 -23.57 -9.98 -2.57
N ARG A 70 -23.38 -11.30 -2.39
CA ARG A 70 -23.93 -12.06 -1.26
C ARG A 70 -22.83 -12.75 -0.45
N PHE A 71 -22.97 -12.74 0.87
CA PHE A 71 -22.13 -13.49 1.80
C PHE A 71 -23.03 -14.34 2.71
N ASN A 72 -22.72 -15.63 2.90
CA ASN A 72 -23.54 -16.58 3.67
C ASN A 72 -25.04 -16.57 3.30
N GLY A 73 -25.34 -16.45 2.00
CA GLY A 73 -26.72 -16.43 1.51
C GLY A 73 -27.46 -15.11 1.70
N GLN A 74 -26.87 -14.11 2.36
CA GLN A 74 -27.48 -12.79 2.55
C GLN A 74 -26.82 -11.75 1.64
N THR A 75 -27.61 -10.81 1.13
CA THR A 75 -27.08 -9.66 0.38
C THR A 75 -26.29 -8.76 1.33
N ASN A 76 -25.08 -8.39 0.93
CA ASN A 76 -24.26 -7.48 1.72
C ASN A 76 -24.43 -6.04 1.21
N VAL A 77 -24.58 -5.09 2.12
CA VAL A 77 -24.64 -3.65 1.78
C VAL A 77 -23.63 -2.82 2.57
N HIS A 78 -22.84 -3.47 3.42
CA HIS A 78 -21.95 -2.80 4.38
C HIS A 78 -20.51 -2.69 3.87
N VAL A 79 -20.09 -3.60 2.99
CA VAL A 79 -18.74 -3.58 2.43
C VAL A 79 -18.73 -2.89 1.07
N THR A 80 -17.74 -2.03 0.87
CA THR A 80 -17.48 -1.38 -0.41
C THR A 80 -17.09 -2.41 -1.48
N PRO A 81 -17.62 -2.32 -2.70
CA PRO A 81 -17.46 -3.35 -3.72
C PRO A 81 -16.05 -3.41 -4.34
N GLY A 82 -15.20 -2.40 -4.15
CA GLY A 82 -13.90 -2.29 -4.83
C GLY A 82 -13.00 -3.53 -4.68
N VAL A 83 -12.66 -3.90 -3.44
CA VAL A 83 -11.81 -5.08 -3.19
C VAL A 83 -12.50 -6.39 -3.62
N PRO A 84 -13.77 -6.67 -3.26
CA PRO A 84 -14.45 -7.88 -3.72
C PRO A 84 -14.55 -8.01 -5.25
N LEU A 85 -14.75 -6.91 -5.99
CA LEU A 85 -14.74 -6.92 -7.45
C LEU A 85 -13.36 -7.30 -8.01
N ALA A 86 -12.28 -6.74 -7.45
CA ALA A 86 -10.92 -7.11 -7.84
C ALA A 86 -10.64 -8.60 -7.57
N LEU A 87 -11.06 -9.10 -6.39
CA LEU A 87 -10.93 -10.52 -6.04
C LEU A 87 -11.75 -11.43 -6.96
N ALA A 88 -12.96 -11.01 -7.35
CA ALA A 88 -13.78 -11.74 -8.30
C ALA A 88 -13.10 -11.84 -9.67
N GLY A 89 -12.55 -10.72 -10.17
CA GLY A 89 -11.79 -10.69 -11.41
C GLY A 89 -10.58 -11.61 -11.37
N LEU A 90 -9.79 -11.59 -10.30
CA LEU A 90 -8.67 -12.52 -10.11
C LEU A 90 -9.13 -13.97 -10.12
N ARG A 91 -10.25 -14.28 -9.46
CA ARG A 91 -10.79 -15.64 -9.44
C ARG A 91 -11.27 -16.11 -10.81
N ILE A 92 -11.84 -15.22 -11.62
CA ILE A 92 -12.25 -15.53 -12.99
C ILE A 92 -11.03 -15.78 -13.88
N LEU A 93 -9.99 -14.96 -13.75
CA LEU A 93 -8.78 -15.03 -14.60
C LEU A 93 -7.82 -16.16 -14.22
N LEU A 94 -7.64 -16.40 -12.92
CA LEU A 94 -6.62 -17.31 -12.38
C LEU A 94 -7.21 -18.55 -11.69
N GLY A 95 -8.54 -18.65 -11.60
CA GLY A 95 -9.22 -19.74 -10.90
C GLY A 95 -9.11 -19.64 -9.37
N PRO A 96 -9.20 -20.76 -8.64
CA PRO A 96 -9.08 -20.80 -7.17
C PRO A 96 -7.61 -20.68 -6.71
N ALA A 97 -6.89 -19.66 -7.19
CA ALA A 97 -5.50 -19.40 -6.84
C ALA A 97 -5.41 -18.63 -5.51
N ASP A 98 -5.19 -19.33 -4.39
CA ASP A 98 -5.16 -18.72 -3.05
C ASP A 98 -4.03 -17.70 -2.83
N TRP A 99 -2.97 -17.75 -3.65
CA TRP A 99 -1.88 -16.77 -3.63
C TRP A 99 -2.24 -15.45 -4.31
N ALA A 100 -3.22 -15.44 -5.23
CA ALA A 100 -3.51 -14.29 -6.07
C ALA A 100 -4.03 -13.08 -5.29
N PRO A 101 -4.94 -13.23 -4.30
CA PRO A 101 -5.29 -12.14 -3.40
C PRO A 101 -4.06 -11.56 -2.70
N ASN A 102 -3.20 -12.39 -2.12
CA ASN A 102 -2.00 -11.91 -1.42
C ASN A 102 -1.06 -11.15 -2.36
N LEU A 103 -0.89 -11.58 -3.61
CA LEU A 103 -0.12 -10.83 -4.59
C LEU A 103 -0.75 -9.46 -4.87
N LEU A 104 -2.07 -9.39 -5.09
CA LEU A 104 -2.76 -8.13 -5.31
C LEU A 104 -2.52 -7.15 -4.17
N LEU A 105 -2.68 -7.61 -2.92
CA LEU A 105 -2.49 -6.77 -1.74
C LEU A 105 -1.02 -6.33 -1.59
N ALA A 106 -0.07 -7.21 -1.89
CA ALA A 106 1.36 -6.86 -1.88
C ALA A 106 1.69 -5.79 -2.95
N LEU A 107 1.11 -5.90 -4.14
CA LEU A 107 1.25 -4.91 -5.21
C LEU A 107 0.61 -3.56 -4.82
N CYS A 108 -0.56 -3.57 -4.18
CA CYS A 108 -1.16 -2.36 -3.62
C CYS A 108 -0.26 -1.72 -2.55
N GLY A 109 0.34 -2.52 -1.67
CA GLY A 109 1.28 -2.05 -0.65
C GLY A 109 2.53 -1.40 -1.26
N LEU A 110 3.13 -2.03 -2.27
CA LEU A 110 4.25 -1.45 -3.03
C LEU A 110 3.86 -0.15 -3.72
N GLY A 111 2.66 -0.10 -4.33
CA GLY A 111 2.13 1.11 -4.94
C GLY A 111 1.94 2.24 -3.92
N ALA A 112 1.44 1.93 -2.73
CA ALA A 112 1.24 2.91 -1.66
C ALA A 112 2.58 3.46 -1.14
N VAL A 113 3.60 2.62 -1.00
CA VAL A 113 4.97 3.07 -0.67
C VAL A 113 5.55 3.96 -1.79
N ALA A 114 5.30 3.60 -3.05
CA ALA A 114 5.70 4.43 -4.19
C ALA A 114 4.98 5.80 -4.17
N MET A 115 3.67 5.83 -3.87
CA MET A 115 2.94 7.09 -3.71
C MET A 115 3.48 7.92 -2.54
N ALA A 116 3.76 7.30 -1.39
CA ALA A 116 4.36 7.98 -0.24
C ALA A 116 5.72 8.61 -0.61
N TYR A 117 6.55 7.90 -1.38
CA TYR A 117 7.79 8.46 -1.92
C TYR A 117 7.51 9.66 -2.85
N LEU A 118 6.61 9.51 -3.82
CA LEU A 118 6.32 10.56 -4.80
C LEU A 118 5.78 11.83 -4.13
N VAL A 119 4.83 11.70 -3.20
CA VAL A 119 4.27 12.82 -2.45
C VAL A 119 5.35 13.48 -1.60
N THR A 120 6.12 12.71 -0.84
CA THR A 120 7.18 13.27 0.02
C THR A 120 8.30 13.92 -0.80
N ALA A 121 8.64 13.36 -1.97
CA ALA A 121 9.65 13.93 -2.86
C ALA A 121 9.19 15.22 -3.57
N ARG A 122 7.88 15.51 -3.56
CA ARG A 122 7.33 16.79 -4.03
C ARG A 122 7.35 17.86 -2.94
N LEU A 123 7.23 17.46 -1.68
CA LEU A 123 7.16 18.36 -0.52
C LEU A 123 8.53 18.61 0.12
N SER A 124 9.44 17.67 -0.03
CA SER A 124 10.71 17.59 0.69
C SER A 124 11.82 17.02 -0.19
N ASP A 125 13.03 16.93 0.37
CA ASP A 125 14.20 16.40 -0.34
C ASP A 125 14.08 14.90 -0.65
N ARG A 126 14.61 14.49 -1.81
CA ARG A 126 14.55 13.10 -2.31
C ARG A 126 15.15 12.07 -1.35
N ARG A 127 16.13 12.47 -0.54
CA ARG A 127 16.71 11.59 0.49
C ARG A 127 15.72 11.32 1.61
N LEU A 128 15.07 12.37 2.11
CA LEU A 128 14.06 12.24 3.16
C LEU A 128 12.89 11.42 2.63
N ALA A 129 12.45 11.68 1.40
CA ALA A 129 11.42 10.88 0.75
C ALA A 129 11.78 9.40 0.65
N LEU A 130 13.02 9.08 0.27
CA LEU A 130 13.51 7.70 0.23
C LEU A 130 13.54 7.07 1.63
N ALA A 131 14.03 7.79 2.64
CA ALA A 131 14.07 7.33 4.01
C ALA A 131 12.65 7.04 4.54
N VAL A 132 11.70 7.96 4.31
CA VAL A 132 10.28 7.77 4.65
C VAL A 132 9.72 6.54 3.96
N ALA A 133 9.91 6.40 2.65
CA ALA A 133 9.42 5.24 1.91
C ALA A 133 10.00 3.91 2.42
N LEU A 134 11.30 3.87 2.73
CA LEU A 134 11.95 2.68 3.30
C LEU A 134 11.44 2.38 4.72
N CYS A 135 11.34 3.39 5.58
CA CYS A 135 10.82 3.23 6.94
C CYS A 135 9.37 2.74 6.92
N THR A 136 8.51 3.30 6.08
CA THR A 136 7.12 2.85 5.92
C THR A 136 7.06 1.44 5.35
N GLY A 137 7.73 1.19 4.22
CA GLY A 137 7.67 -0.07 3.49
C GLY A 137 8.29 -1.25 4.24
N LEU A 138 9.33 -1.02 5.04
CA LEU A 138 9.97 -2.04 5.88
C LEU A 138 9.36 -2.14 7.29
N SER A 139 8.42 -1.26 7.65
CA SER A 139 7.74 -1.38 8.94
C SER A 139 6.94 -2.69 8.99
N TYR A 140 7.06 -3.41 10.11
CA TYR A 140 6.38 -4.69 10.28
C TYR A 140 4.87 -4.56 10.07
N VAL A 141 4.24 -3.53 10.66
CA VAL A 141 2.79 -3.32 10.58
C VAL A 141 2.34 -3.14 9.14
N PHE A 142 3.04 -2.32 8.36
CA PHE A 142 2.65 -2.06 6.97
C PHE A 142 2.88 -3.31 6.09
N PHE A 143 4.06 -3.94 6.19
CA PHE A 143 4.36 -5.17 5.48
C PHE A 143 3.37 -6.30 5.81
N HIS A 144 3.04 -6.48 7.09
CA HIS A 144 2.11 -7.51 7.54
C HIS A 144 0.71 -7.29 6.98
N ASN A 145 0.21 -6.04 7.00
CA ASN A 145 -1.10 -5.73 6.42
C ASN A 145 -1.12 -5.84 4.89
N ALA A 146 -0.01 -5.54 4.20
CA ALA A 146 0.13 -5.73 2.76
C ALA A 146 0.02 -7.20 2.31
N HIS A 147 0.08 -8.16 3.23
CA HIS A 147 -0.10 -9.59 2.96
C HIS A 147 -1.41 -10.15 3.56
N ARG A 148 -2.33 -9.28 3.97
CA ARG A 148 -3.66 -9.66 4.47
C ARG A 148 -4.72 -9.14 3.52
N VAL A 149 -5.70 -9.98 3.22
CA VAL A 149 -6.86 -9.63 2.40
C VAL A 149 -7.78 -8.72 3.21
N LEU A 150 -7.43 -7.44 3.28
CA LEU A 150 -8.13 -6.36 3.97
C LEU A 150 -8.22 -5.14 3.05
N THR A 151 -9.10 -4.21 3.39
CA THR A 151 -9.30 -2.97 2.60
C THR A 151 -8.26 -1.89 2.88
N ASP A 152 -7.52 -1.98 3.99
CA ASP A 152 -6.64 -0.91 4.47
C ASP A 152 -5.56 -0.55 3.45
N ILE A 153 -4.91 -1.55 2.86
CA ILE A 153 -3.79 -1.35 1.94
C ILE A 153 -4.23 -0.85 0.56
N PRO A 154 -5.26 -1.43 -0.09
CA PRO A 154 -5.83 -0.87 -1.30
C PRO A 154 -6.35 0.56 -1.09
N PHE A 155 -6.91 0.88 0.07
CA PHE A 155 -7.35 2.23 0.39
C PHE A 155 -6.18 3.19 0.58
N THR A 156 -5.09 2.75 1.23
CA THR A 156 -3.88 3.57 1.44
C THR A 156 -3.17 3.93 0.14
N LEU A 157 -3.39 3.16 -0.94
CA LEU A 157 -2.84 3.45 -2.26
C LEU A 157 -3.52 4.63 -2.97
N LEU A 158 -4.80 4.87 -2.70
CA LEU A 158 -5.66 5.84 -3.40
C LEU A 158 -5.56 7.24 -2.78
#